data_AF-A0A810NYY7-F1
#
_entry.id   AF-A0A810NYY7-F1
#
_cell.length_a   1.000
_cell.length_b   1.000
_cell.length_c   1.000
_cell.angle_alpha   90.00
_cell.angle_beta   90.00
_cell.angle_gamma   90.00
#
_symmetry.space_group_name_H-M   'P 1'
#
loop_
_entity.id
_entity.type
_entity.pdbx_description
1 polymer ?
#
loop_
_entity_poly.entity_id
_entity_poly.type
_entity_poly.pdbx_seq_one_letter_code
_entity_poly.pdbx_strand_id
1 'polypeptide(L)'
;MAGEIVAGVSGSDGWVPVDSAEALDALLDGAPDHAATLAGAGERRLVVALGPYPGLLWEDEVDVQIGVGPVPDGTDPADTVADIPEDFPPHVQAVLAATDWTFEVPAELVRQAGHEFLRTGERPRCVLWITKP
;
A
#
# COMPACT_ATOMS: atom_id res chain seq x y z
N MET A 1 -14.54 4.71 -14.19
CA MET A 1 -15.29 4.67 -12.92
C MET A 1 -14.67 3.55 -12.11
N ALA A 2 -14.14 3.83 -10.92
CA ALA A 2 -13.67 2.75 -10.04
C ALA A 2 -14.88 1.85 -9.73
N GLY A 3 -14.69 0.53 -9.82
CA GLY A 3 -15.71 -0.42 -9.39
C GLY A 3 -15.97 -0.31 -7.89
N GLU A 4 -17.01 -0.97 -7.40
CA GLU A 4 -17.25 -1.10 -5.96
C GLU A 4 -16.01 -1.69 -5.27
N ILE A 5 -15.50 -0.98 -4.26
CA ILE A 5 -14.40 -1.48 -3.43
C ILE A 5 -15.00 -2.20 -2.23
N VAL A 6 -14.48 -3.39 -1.96
CA VAL A 6 -14.85 -4.19 -0.77
C VAL A 6 -13.61 -4.42 0.09
N ALA A 7 -13.83 -4.54 1.40
CA ALA A 7 -12.78 -4.79 2.37
C ALA A 7 -13.05 -6.07 3.17
N GLY A 8 -12.03 -6.87 3.43
CA GLY A 8 -12.05 -8.01 4.35
C GLY A 8 -10.95 -7.86 5.38
N VAL A 9 -11.26 -8.09 6.66
CA VAL A 9 -10.25 -8.07 7.73
C VAL A 9 -9.74 -9.50 7.93
N SER A 10 -8.43 -9.66 8.11
CA SER A 10 -7.84 -10.98 8.36
C SER A 10 -8.48 -11.62 9.60
N GLY A 11 -9.09 -12.80 9.42
CA GLY A 11 -9.81 -13.52 10.47
C GLY A 11 -11.30 -13.19 10.60
N SER A 12 -11.87 -12.36 9.72
CA SER A 12 -13.32 -12.19 9.57
C SER A 12 -13.88 -13.01 8.40
N ASP A 13 -15.12 -13.50 8.55
CA ASP A 13 -15.78 -14.38 7.56
C ASP A 13 -16.49 -13.60 6.42
N GLY A 14 -16.12 -12.34 6.16
CA GLY A 14 -16.89 -11.52 5.22
C GLY A 14 -16.16 -10.32 4.63
N TRP A 15 -16.58 -9.98 3.41
CA TRP A 15 -16.25 -8.74 2.71
C TRP A 15 -17.36 -7.72 2.93
N VAL A 16 -16.98 -6.49 3.26
CA VAL A 16 -17.92 -5.37 3.43
C VAL A 16 -17.65 -4.29 2.37
N PRO A 17 -18.69 -3.67 1.79
CA PRO A 17 -18.49 -2.51 0.93
C PRO A 17 -17.79 -1.37 1.70
N VAL A 18 -16.84 -0.73 1.05
CA VAL A 18 -16.16 0.47 1.56
C VAL A 18 -16.22 1.52 0.46
N ASP A 19 -16.98 2.58 0.70
CA ASP A 19 -17.27 3.62 -0.29
C ASP A 19 -16.76 5.01 0.13
N SER A 20 -16.16 5.11 1.31
CA SER A 20 -15.69 6.37 1.91
C SER A 20 -14.44 6.16 2.77
N ALA A 21 -13.62 7.22 2.87
CA ALA A 21 -12.43 7.22 3.72
C ALA A 21 -12.78 6.98 5.19
N GLU A 22 -13.90 7.53 5.66
CA GLU A 22 -14.40 7.33 7.02
C GLU A 22 -14.78 5.87 7.30
N ALA A 23 -15.46 5.19 6.36
CA ALA A 23 -15.79 3.77 6.50
C ALA A 23 -14.52 2.90 6.52
N LEU A 24 -13.52 3.24 5.70
CA LEU A 24 -12.22 2.59 5.72
C LEU A 24 -11.51 2.79 7.06
N ASP A 25 -11.42 4.04 7.53
CA ASP A 25 -10.76 4.34 8.80
C ASP A 25 -11.44 3.64 9.98
N ALA A 26 -12.77 3.61 10.02
CA ALA A 26 -13.53 2.88 11.03
C ALA A 26 -13.25 1.37 11.02
N LEU A 27 -13.08 0.77 9.83
CA LEU A 27 -12.73 -0.64 9.69
C LEU A 27 -11.31 -0.92 10.21
N LEU A 28 -10.36 -0.06 9.89
CA LEU A 28 -8.98 -0.18 10.36
C LEU A 28 -8.86 0.04 11.87
N ASP A 29 -9.60 1.00 12.42
CA ASP A 29 -9.65 1.28 13.86
C ASP A 29 -10.34 0.17 14.65
N GLY A 30 -11.30 -0.53 14.03
CA GLY A 30 -12.02 -1.65 14.64
C GLY A 30 -11.18 -2.92 14.79
N ALA A 31 -10.08 -3.05 14.04
CA ALA A 31 -9.21 -4.22 14.04
C ALA A 31 -7.73 -3.84 13.86
N PRO A 32 -7.14 -3.06 14.80
CA PRO A 32 -5.81 -2.47 14.62
C PRO A 32 -4.68 -3.50 14.56
N ASP A 33 -4.87 -4.68 15.17
CA ASP A 33 -3.90 -5.77 15.17
C ASP A 33 -4.01 -6.69 13.94
N HIS A 34 -4.96 -6.42 13.04
CA HIS A 34 -5.24 -7.23 11.87
C HIS A 34 -4.98 -6.44 10.57
N ALA A 35 -4.52 -7.15 9.54
CA ALA A 35 -4.47 -6.59 8.21
C ALA A 35 -5.87 -6.55 7.59
N ALA A 36 -6.19 -5.49 6.87
CA ALA A 36 -7.36 -5.42 6.01
C ALA A 36 -6.93 -5.57 4.55
N THR A 37 -7.69 -6.34 3.78
CA THR A 37 -7.53 -6.46 2.32
C THR A 37 -8.62 -5.65 1.66
N LEU A 38 -8.25 -4.68 0.84
CA LEU A 38 -9.13 -3.91 -0.03
C LEU A 38 -9.06 -4.52 -1.42
N ALA A 39 -10.20 -4.85 -2.01
CA ALA A 39 -10.28 -5.41 -3.35
C ALA A 39 -11.15 -4.50 -4.22
N GLY A 40 -10.65 -4.19 -5.42
CA GLY A 40 -11.37 -3.43 -6.43
C GLY A 40 -11.87 -4.31 -7.57
N ALA A 41 -12.22 -3.68 -8.70
CA ALA A 41 -12.55 -4.42 -9.91
C ALA A 41 -11.32 -5.18 -10.45
N GLY A 42 -11.52 -6.43 -10.87
CA GLY A 42 -10.45 -7.32 -11.36
C GLY A 42 -9.72 -8.03 -10.22
N GLU A 43 -8.47 -8.43 -10.46
CA GLU A 43 -7.63 -9.13 -9.47
C GLU A 43 -6.83 -8.18 -8.56
N ARG A 44 -7.08 -6.86 -8.64
CA ARG A 44 -6.31 -5.84 -7.91
C ARG A 44 -6.69 -5.76 -6.44
N ARG A 45 -5.69 -5.87 -5.58
CA ARG A 45 -5.85 -5.86 -4.12
C ARG A 45 -4.78 -5.02 -3.44
N LEU A 46 -5.19 -4.35 -2.38
CA LEU A 46 -4.29 -3.66 -1.46
C LEU A 46 -4.50 -4.22 -0.05
N VAL A 47 -3.47 -4.85 0.51
CA VAL A 47 -3.42 -5.24 1.91
C VAL A 47 -2.80 -4.10 2.70
N VAL A 48 -3.50 -3.66 3.75
CA VAL A 48 -3.09 -2.60 4.67
C VAL A 48 -2.99 -3.16 6.09
N ALA A 49 -1.89 -2.89 6.78
CA ALA A 49 -1.71 -3.28 8.18
C ALA A 49 -1.32 -2.04 9.01
N LEU A 50 -2.01 -1.80 10.13
CA LEU A 50 -1.75 -0.68 11.05
C LEU A 50 -1.15 -1.10 12.39
N GLY A 51 -0.95 -2.40 12.61
CA GLY A 51 -0.46 -2.95 13.86
C GLY A 51 0.98 -2.55 14.18
N PRO A 52 1.70 -3.29 15.05
CA PRO A 52 3.04 -2.90 15.50
C PRO A 52 4.08 -2.79 14.37
N TYR A 53 3.79 -3.37 13.20
CA TYR A 53 4.58 -3.27 11.98
C TYR A 53 3.67 -2.80 10.84
N PRO A 54 3.43 -1.49 10.69
CA PRO A 54 2.53 -1.00 9.68
C PRO A 54 3.14 -1.17 8.28
N GLY A 55 2.32 -1.58 7.32
CA GLY A 55 2.81 -2.00 6.02
C GLY A 55 1.75 -2.09 4.96
N LEU A 56 2.22 -2.21 3.72
CA LEU A 56 1.41 -2.26 2.51
C LEU A 56 1.86 -3.41 1.62
N LEU A 57 0.90 -4.12 1.06
CA LEU A 57 1.13 -5.09 0.00
C LEU A 57 0.12 -4.87 -1.12
N TRP A 58 0.61 -4.80 -2.35
CA TRP A 58 -0.18 -4.65 -3.56
C TRP A 58 -0.15 -5.96 -4.34
N GLU A 59 -1.30 -6.38 -4.85
CA GLU A 59 -1.42 -7.53 -5.75
C GLU A 59 -2.21 -7.10 -6.98
N ASP A 60 -1.76 -7.55 -8.15
CA ASP A 60 -2.56 -7.58 -9.37
C ASP A 60 -2.43 -8.96 -10.06
N GLU A 61 -2.86 -9.07 -11.31
CA GLU A 61 -2.84 -10.33 -12.07
C GLU A 61 -1.42 -10.89 -12.29
N VAL A 62 -0.38 -10.05 -12.15
CA VAL A 62 0.97 -10.34 -12.61
C VAL A 62 1.97 -10.36 -11.46
N ASP A 63 1.84 -9.43 -10.51
CA ASP A 63 2.86 -9.18 -9.51
C ASP A 63 2.29 -9.02 -8.08
N VAL A 64 3.16 -9.32 -7.12
CA VAL A 64 2.97 -8.97 -5.70
C VAL A 64 4.09 -8.01 -5.30
N GLN A 65 3.71 -6.87 -4.75
CA GLN A 65 4.63 -5.79 -4.41
C GLN A 65 4.47 -5.35 -2.96
N ILE A 66 5.56 -4.92 -2.34
CA ILE A 66 5.61 -4.47 -0.96
C ILE A 66 5.88 -2.95 -0.96
N GLY A 67 5.10 -2.21 -0.18
CA GLY A 67 5.30 -0.77 -0.02
C GLY A 67 6.50 -0.48 0.89
N VAL A 68 7.33 0.51 0.53
CA VAL A 68 8.49 0.94 1.32
C VAL A 68 8.54 2.46 1.46
N GLY A 69 8.56 2.93 2.70
CA GLY A 69 8.73 4.33 3.08
C GLY A 69 7.79 5.33 2.38
N PRO A 70 8.00 6.64 2.60
CA PRO A 70 7.50 7.67 1.69
C PRO A 70 8.29 7.66 0.38
N VAL A 71 7.66 8.15 -0.69
CA VAL A 71 8.36 8.46 -1.95
C VAL A 71 9.35 9.62 -1.74
N PRO A 72 10.66 9.47 -2.03
CA PRO A 72 11.63 10.55 -1.92
C PRO A 72 11.34 11.68 -2.92
N ASP A 73 11.65 12.91 -2.51
CA ASP A 73 11.55 14.09 -3.39
C ASP A 73 12.29 13.86 -4.71
N GLY A 74 11.62 14.10 -5.84
CA GLY A 74 12.19 13.94 -7.17
C GLY A 74 12.09 12.53 -7.77
N THR A 75 11.48 11.57 -7.07
CA THR A 75 11.20 10.22 -7.60
C THR A 75 9.81 10.17 -8.24
N ASP A 76 9.65 9.52 -9.40
CA ASP A 76 8.31 9.26 -9.94
C ASP A 76 7.65 8.13 -9.13
N PRO A 77 6.48 8.35 -8.51
CA PRO A 77 5.79 7.30 -7.77
C PRO A 77 5.30 6.10 -8.59
N ALA A 78 5.37 6.19 -9.93
CA ALA A 78 5.06 5.06 -10.80
C ALA A 78 6.21 4.04 -10.87
N ASP A 79 7.43 4.44 -10.52
CA ASP A 79 8.60 3.58 -10.60
C ASP A 79 8.55 2.47 -9.53
N THR A 80 8.85 1.23 -9.94
CA THR A 80 9.06 0.11 -9.01
C THR A 80 10.54 -0.06 -8.75
N VAL A 81 10.95 -0.43 -7.54
CA VAL A 81 12.37 -0.60 -7.20
C VAL A 81 13.08 -1.70 -8.00
N ALA A 82 12.34 -2.62 -8.63
CA ALA A 82 12.91 -3.61 -9.57
C ALA A 82 13.17 -3.00 -10.97
N ASP A 83 12.44 -1.94 -11.35
CA ASP A 83 12.65 -1.16 -12.57
C ASP A 83 13.70 -0.05 -12.38
N ILE A 84 14.26 0.10 -11.17
CA ILE A 84 15.22 1.14 -10.82
C ILE A 84 16.64 0.73 -11.28
N PRO A 85 17.24 1.40 -12.29
CA PRO A 85 18.61 1.15 -12.70
C PRO A 85 19.60 1.50 -11.57
N GLU A 86 20.81 0.92 -11.59
CA GLU A 86 21.90 1.20 -10.64
C GLU A 86 22.30 2.70 -10.54
N ASP A 87 21.80 3.55 -11.45
CA ASP A 87 22.18 4.96 -11.64
C ASP A 87 21.22 5.99 -11.00
N PHE A 88 20.48 5.62 -9.96
CA PHE A 88 19.59 6.59 -9.30
C PHE A 88 20.33 7.81 -8.73
N PRO A 89 19.67 8.98 -8.65
CA PRO A 89 20.24 10.14 -8.00
C PRO A 89 20.75 9.82 -6.58
N PRO A 90 21.91 10.36 -6.16
CA PRO A 90 22.54 10.01 -4.88
C PRO A 90 21.62 10.16 -3.66
N HIS A 91 20.59 11.02 -3.73
CA HIS A 91 19.62 11.21 -2.65
C HIS A 91 18.66 10.03 -2.49
N VAL A 92 18.25 9.34 -3.56
CA VAL A 92 17.37 8.17 -3.48
C VAL A 92 18.15 6.94 -3.02
N GLN A 93 19.39 6.77 -3.50
CA GLN A 93 20.29 5.74 -2.99
C GLN A 93 20.56 5.93 -1.49
N ALA A 94 20.72 7.18 -1.04
CA ALA A 94 20.86 7.49 0.38
C ALA A 94 19.60 7.16 1.19
N VAL A 95 18.39 7.35 0.64
CA VAL A 95 17.15 6.96 1.33
C VAL A 95 17.04 5.43 1.40
N LEU A 96 17.27 4.71 0.30
CA LEU A 96 17.23 3.24 0.27
C LEU A 96 18.31 2.61 1.19
N ALA A 97 19.49 3.23 1.30
CA ALA A 97 20.56 2.79 2.20
C ALA A 97 20.33 3.20 3.67
N ALA A 98 19.54 4.24 3.93
CA ALA A 98 19.20 4.71 5.28
C ALA A 98 17.96 4.00 5.85
N THR A 99 17.04 3.54 4.99
CA THR A 99 16.05 2.55 5.37
C THR A 99 16.77 1.23 5.54
N ASP A 100 16.84 0.70 6.76
CA ASP A 100 17.58 -0.52 7.11
C ASP A 100 16.85 -1.79 6.57
N TRP A 101 16.24 -1.69 5.39
CA TRP A 101 15.22 -2.60 4.85
C TRP A 101 14.05 -2.85 5.80
N THR A 102 13.86 -1.99 6.81
CA THR A 102 12.63 -1.97 7.58
C THR A 102 11.55 -1.48 6.64
N PHE A 103 10.82 -2.42 6.03
CA PHE A 103 9.64 -2.24 5.17
C PHE A 103 8.48 -1.53 5.88
N GLU A 104 8.77 -0.80 6.95
CA GLU A 104 7.81 -0.08 7.78
C GLU A 104 7.39 1.19 7.06
N VAL A 105 6.12 1.21 6.69
CA VAL A 105 5.45 2.39 6.16
C VAL A 105 4.80 3.08 7.37
N PRO A 106 5.03 4.39 7.62
CA PRO A 106 4.32 5.11 8.67
C PRO A 106 2.80 4.88 8.59
N ALA A 107 2.13 4.69 9.73
CA ALA A 107 0.70 4.36 9.77
C ALA A 107 -0.15 5.39 9.03
N GLU A 108 0.23 6.67 9.06
CA GLU A 108 -0.41 7.74 8.31
C GLU A 108 -0.31 7.53 6.79
N LEU A 109 0.84 7.06 6.29
CA LEU A 109 1.03 6.71 4.89
C LEU A 109 0.28 5.45 4.49
N VAL A 110 0.16 4.46 5.39
CA VAL A 110 -0.69 3.28 5.17
C VAL A 110 -2.15 3.69 4.97
N ARG A 111 -2.66 4.59 5.82
CA ARG A 111 -4.02 5.14 5.66
C ARG A 111 -4.18 5.92 4.37
N GLN A 112 -3.23 6.81 4.08
CA GLN A 112 -3.24 7.59 2.84
C GLN A 112 -3.26 6.68 1.60
N ALA A 113 -2.50 5.58 1.62
CA ALA A 113 -2.49 4.60 0.55
C ALA A 113 -3.85 3.91 0.38
N GLY A 114 -4.49 3.52 1.49
CA GLY A 114 -5.84 2.96 1.48
C GLY A 114 -6.88 3.94 0.90
N HIS A 115 -6.81 5.22 1.29
CA HIS A 115 -7.68 6.27 0.75
C HIS A 115 -7.44 6.50 -0.75
N GLU A 116 -6.18 6.44 -1.19
CA GLU A 116 -5.85 6.56 -2.61
C GLU A 116 -6.42 5.40 -3.41
N PHE A 117 -6.22 4.15 -2.95
CA PHE A 117 -6.78 2.97 -3.58
C PHE A 117 -8.31 3.01 -3.65
N LEU A 118 -8.98 3.46 -2.59
CA LEU A 118 -10.43 3.61 -2.59
C LEU A 118 -10.92 4.55 -3.71
N ARG A 119 -10.16 5.61 -3.99
CA ARG A 119 -10.49 6.59 -5.02
C ARG A 119 -10.15 6.11 -6.44
N THR A 120 -9.05 5.37 -6.60
CA THR A 120 -8.50 5.04 -7.93
C THR A 120 -8.77 3.61 -8.37
N GLY A 121 -8.83 2.66 -7.43
CA GLY A 121 -8.75 1.23 -7.67
C GLY A 121 -7.39 0.77 -8.21
N GLU A 122 -6.37 1.61 -8.09
CA GLU A 122 -5.02 1.41 -8.65
C GLU A 122 -3.97 1.45 -7.54
N ARG A 123 -2.77 0.96 -7.85
CA ARG A 123 -1.62 0.95 -6.94
C ARG A 123 -1.36 2.36 -6.37
N PRO A 124 -1.36 2.55 -5.04
CA PRO A 124 -1.13 3.85 -4.42
C PRO A 124 0.23 4.46 -4.80
N ARG A 125 0.29 5.79 -4.90
CA ARG A 125 1.47 6.55 -5.31
C ARG A 125 2.11 7.33 -4.16
N CYS A 126 1.61 7.20 -2.94
CA CYS A 126 2.20 7.85 -1.77
C CYS A 126 3.39 7.08 -1.15
N VAL A 127 3.70 5.89 -1.65
CA VAL A 127 4.82 5.04 -1.21
C VAL A 127 5.59 4.49 -2.42
N LEU A 128 6.83 4.05 -2.22
CA LEU A 128 7.55 3.28 -3.24
C LEU A 128 7.12 1.81 -3.18
N TRP A 129 7.25 1.11 -4.30
CA TRP A 129 6.89 -0.31 -4.41
C TRP A 129 8.09 -1.13 -4.83
N ILE A 130 8.33 -2.23 -4.12
CA ILE A 130 9.33 -3.23 -4.50
C ILE A 130 8.61 -4.51 -4.91
N THR A 131 9.05 -5.15 -5.99
CA THR A 131 8.54 -6.48 -6.36
C THR A 131 9.07 -7.51 -5.38
N LYS A 132 8.18 -8.33 -4.83
CA LYS A 132 8.56 -9.45 -3.97
C LYS A 132 9.31 -10.49 -4.84
N PRO A 133 10.50 -10.97 -4.42
CA PRO A 133 11.24 -11.98 -5.17
C PRO A 133 10.52 -13.32 -5.25
#